data_AF-A0A5C7LZB9-F1
#
_entry.id   AF-A0A5C7LZB9-F1
#
_cell.length_a   1.000
_cell.length_b   1.000
_cell.length_c   1.000
_cell.angle_alpha   90.00
_cell.angle_beta   90.00
_cell.angle_gamma   90.00
#
_symmetry.space_group_name_H-M   'P 1'
#
loop_
_entity.id
_entity.type
_entity.pdbx_description
1 polymer ?
#
loop_
_entity_poly.entity_id
_entity_poly.type
_entity_poly.pdbx_seq_one_letter_code
_entity_poly.pdbx_strand_id
1 'polypeptide(L)'
;MPSNRKPYIGSKIIIGQPMTRGEYSVYRGWPIPSDEDPNDAGFLVEYTDGGMANHPRHKGYISWSPKEVFERAYIPMTSIEGLPDFAIRLIAEKVELRERLRKLRAYLETPSYAALDPEDRALLVNQETAMTVYLDVVEKRAVRVRANHTAYTKPLA
;
A
#
# COMPACT_ATOMS: atom_id res chain seq x y z
N MET A 1 23.13 7.07 -24.15
CA MET A 1 21.66 7.03 -24.41
C MET A 1 21.01 8.12 -23.59
N PRO A 2 20.37 9.14 -24.19
CA PRO A 2 19.59 10.09 -23.41
C PRO A 2 18.44 9.32 -22.73
N SER A 3 18.34 9.46 -21.41
CA SER A 3 17.33 8.76 -20.64
C SER A 3 15.94 9.33 -20.95
N ASN A 4 15.14 8.65 -21.76
CA ASN A 4 13.71 8.93 -21.90
C ASN A 4 12.92 8.47 -20.65
N ARG A 5 13.43 8.79 -19.46
CA ARG A 5 12.81 8.44 -18.18
C ARG A 5 11.90 9.58 -17.76
N LYS A 6 10.64 9.24 -17.49
CA LYS A 6 9.66 10.16 -16.89
C LYS A 6 9.29 9.61 -15.51
N PRO A 7 9.25 10.43 -14.45
CA PRO A 7 8.78 9.98 -13.15
C PRO A 7 7.27 9.75 -13.18
N TYR A 8 6.80 8.69 -12.50
CA TYR A 8 5.38 8.37 -12.35
C TYR A 8 5.09 8.02 -10.89
N ILE A 9 3.90 8.39 -10.42
CA ILE A 9 3.35 7.97 -9.13
C ILE A 9 2.11 7.11 -9.37
N GLY A 10 1.96 6.04 -8.61
CA GLY A 10 0.78 5.19 -8.63
C GLY A 10 0.48 4.61 -7.25
N SER A 11 -0.81 4.51 -6.92
CA SER A 11 -1.31 3.75 -5.77
C SER A 11 -1.92 2.45 -6.27
N LYS A 12 -1.67 1.35 -5.58
CA LYS A 12 -2.13 -0.01 -5.92
C LYS A 12 -2.55 -0.76 -4.66
N ILE A 13 -3.62 -1.54 -4.76
CA ILE A 13 -3.94 -2.58 -3.78
C ILE A 13 -3.32 -3.87 -4.30
N ILE A 14 -2.54 -4.54 -3.46
CA ILE A 14 -1.82 -5.77 -3.80
C ILE A 14 -2.04 -6.82 -2.73
N ILE A 15 -1.77 -8.07 -3.09
CA ILE A 15 -1.58 -9.18 -2.15
C ILE A 15 -0.08 -9.46 -2.09
N GLY A 16 0.49 -9.43 -0.89
CA GLY A 16 1.89 -9.76 -0.64
C GLY A 16 2.01 -11.10 0.09
N GLN A 17 2.77 -12.04 -0.46
CA GLN A 17 3.08 -13.31 0.18
C GLN A 17 4.61 -13.41 0.37
N PRO A 18 5.12 -13.57 1.61
CA PRO A 18 6.55 -13.81 1.83
C PRO A 18 7.03 -15.00 1.00
N MET A 19 8.07 -14.77 0.21
CA MET A 19 8.64 -15.76 -0.69
C MET A 19 10.06 -15.34 -1.06
N THR A 20 11.04 -16.21 -0.86
CA THR A 20 12.41 -15.99 -1.32
C THR A 20 12.47 -15.90 -2.85
N ARG A 21 13.53 -15.30 -3.38
CA ARG A 21 13.74 -15.26 -4.84
C ARG A 21 13.73 -16.67 -5.44
N GLY A 22 14.40 -17.62 -4.79
CA GLY A 22 14.50 -18.99 -5.27
C GLY A 22 13.16 -19.71 -5.31
N GLU A 23 12.35 -19.57 -4.25
CA GLU A 23 10.98 -20.10 -4.23
C GLU A 23 10.12 -19.49 -5.34
N TYR A 24 10.25 -18.18 -5.58
CA TYR A 24 9.50 -17.51 -6.64
C TYR A 24 9.93 -17.97 -8.03
N SER A 25 11.23 -18.10 -8.29
CA SER A 25 11.74 -18.61 -9.56
C SER A 25 11.26 -20.04 -9.83
N VAL A 26 11.32 -20.92 -8.82
CA VAL A 26 10.75 -22.28 -8.91
C VAL A 26 9.24 -22.23 -9.17
N TYR A 27 8.52 -21.36 -8.47
CA TYR A 27 7.07 -21.17 -8.66
C TYR A 27 6.73 -20.75 -10.10
N ARG A 28 7.59 -19.93 -10.72
CA ARG A 28 7.46 -19.48 -12.12
C ARG A 28 8.00 -20.47 -13.15
N GLY A 29 8.70 -21.52 -12.74
CA GLY A 29 9.44 -22.42 -13.64
C GLY A 29 10.62 -21.73 -14.33
N TRP A 30 11.21 -20.72 -13.69
CA TRP A 30 12.35 -19.96 -14.20
C TRP A 30 13.67 -20.44 -13.59
N PRO A 31 14.77 -20.47 -14.36
CA PRO A 31 16.09 -20.63 -13.79
C PRO A 31 16.44 -19.41 -12.93
N ILE A 32 17.20 -19.64 -11.86
CA ILE A 32 17.73 -18.56 -11.03
C ILE A 32 19.03 -18.08 -11.69
N PRO A 33 19.19 -16.79 -11.99
CA PRO A 33 20.45 -16.25 -12.50
C PRO A 33 21.61 -16.57 -11.56
N SER A 34 22.77 -16.94 -12.09
CA SER A 34 23.93 -17.34 -11.28
C SER A 34 24.51 -16.22 -10.43
N ASP A 35 24.18 -14.98 -10.75
CA ASP A 35 24.58 -13.75 -10.05
C ASP A 35 23.54 -13.28 -9.01
N GLU A 36 22.46 -14.04 -8.79
CA GLU A 36 21.41 -13.73 -7.82
C GLU A 36 21.38 -14.76 -6.67
N ASP A 37 21.25 -14.29 -5.42
CA ASP A 37 21.09 -15.17 -4.27
C ASP A 37 19.66 -15.75 -4.23
N PRO A 38 19.47 -17.09 -4.26
CA PRO A 38 18.16 -17.72 -4.13
C PRO A 38 17.49 -17.47 -2.77
N ASN A 39 18.26 -17.21 -1.71
CA ASN A 39 17.75 -17.00 -0.36
C ASN A 39 17.35 -15.54 -0.09
N ASP A 40 17.51 -14.65 -1.08
CA ASP A 40 17.10 -13.26 -0.94
C ASP A 40 15.65 -13.18 -0.50
N ALA A 41 15.44 -12.57 0.68
CA ALA A 41 14.12 -12.40 1.25
C ALA A 41 13.31 -11.43 0.37
N GLY A 42 12.06 -11.80 0.13
CA GLY A 42 11.15 -10.97 -0.66
C GLY A 42 9.71 -11.41 -0.53
N PHE A 43 8.92 -10.90 -1.46
CA PHE A 43 7.50 -11.16 -1.53
C PHE A 43 7.10 -11.44 -2.97
N LEU A 44 6.27 -12.46 -3.17
CA LEU A 44 5.38 -12.52 -4.33
C LEU A 44 4.33 -11.41 -4.16
N VAL A 45 4.16 -10.62 -5.21
CA VAL A 45 3.18 -9.53 -5.26
C VAL A 45 2.16 -9.84 -6.33
N GLU A 46 0.88 -9.96 -5.97
CA GLU A 46 -0.25 -10.05 -6.91
C GLU A 46 -1.03 -8.73 -6.95
N TYR A 47 -1.24 -8.18 -8.14
CA TYR A 47 -1.98 -6.92 -8.33
C TYR A 47 -3.49 -7.20 -8.41
N THR A 48 -4.28 -6.55 -7.55
CA THR A 48 -5.73 -6.79 -7.49
C THR A 48 -6.55 -5.81 -8.34
N ASP A 49 -5.94 -4.72 -8.80
CA ASP A 49 -6.63 -3.60 -9.47
C ASP A 49 -6.48 -3.61 -11.01
N GLY A 50 -5.90 -4.67 -11.59
CA GLY A 50 -5.82 -4.87 -13.04
C GLY A 50 -4.55 -5.57 -13.51
N GLY A 51 -4.42 -5.67 -14.83
CA GLY A 51 -3.34 -6.40 -15.51
C GLY A 51 -3.74 -7.83 -15.87
N MET A 52 -3.30 -8.28 -17.03
CA MET A 52 -3.49 -9.68 -17.45
C MET A 52 -2.67 -10.58 -16.55
N ALA A 53 -3.29 -11.65 -16.02
CA ALA A 53 -2.58 -12.66 -15.26
C ALA A 53 -1.43 -13.24 -16.09
N ASN A 54 -0.25 -13.34 -15.48
CA ASN A 54 0.94 -13.95 -16.08
C ASN A 54 1.25 -15.34 -15.48
N HIS A 55 0.32 -15.90 -14.70
CA HIS A 55 0.43 -17.22 -14.08
C HIS A 55 -0.96 -17.84 -13.86
N PRO A 56 -1.18 -19.14 -14.19
CA PRO A 56 -2.52 -19.74 -14.22
C PRO A 56 -3.19 -19.90 -12.84
N ARG A 57 -2.42 -19.87 -11.75
CA ARG A 57 -2.95 -19.95 -10.38
C ARG A 57 -3.33 -18.59 -9.77
N HIS A 58 -3.17 -17.49 -10.51
CA HIS A 58 -3.46 -16.14 -10.04
C HIS A 58 -4.49 -15.46 -10.92
N LYS A 59 -5.28 -14.56 -10.32
CA LYS A 59 -6.26 -13.75 -11.06
C LYS A 59 -5.61 -12.48 -11.58
N GLY A 60 -4.68 -11.93 -10.81
CA GLY A 60 -3.90 -10.75 -11.16
C GLY A 60 -2.56 -11.08 -11.81
N TYR A 61 -1.90 -10.03 -12.30
CA TYR A 61 -0.48 -10.11 -12.62
C TYR A 61 0.31 -10.39 -11.35
N ILE A 62 1.32 -11.27 -11.42
CA ILE A 62 2.25 -11.51 -10.31
C ILE A 62 3.67 -11.06 -10.63
N SER A 63 4.37 -10.55 -9.62
CA SER A 63 5.78 -10.18 -9.64
C SER A 63 6.47 -10.62 -8.35
N TRP A 64 7.78 -10.41 -8.26
CA TRP A 64 8.54 -10.56 -7.02
C TRP A 64 9.22 -9.25 -6.68
N SER A 65 9.20 -8.90 -5.39
CA SER A 65 9.83 -7.69 -4.88
C SER A 65 10.78 -8.05 -3.73
N PRO A 66 12.02 -7.53 -3.72
CA PRO A 66 12.91 -7.66 -2.57
C PRO A 66 12.25 -7.14 -1.29
N LYS A 67 12.52 -7.79 -0.15
CA LYS A 67 11.87 -7.50 1.13
C LYS A 67 11.88 -6.01 1.48
N GLU A 68 13.05 -5.39 1.45
CA GLU A 68 13.16 -3.98 1.81
C GLU A 68 12.44 -3.04 0.82
N VAL A 69 12.42 -3.39 -0.47
CA VAL A 69 11.70 -2.61 -1.48
C VAL A 69 10.19 -2.72 -1.24
N PHE A 70 9.71 -3.94 -0.96
CA PHE A 70 8.32 -4.22 -0.64
C PHE A 70 7.88 -3.46 0.62
N GLU A 71 8.60 -3.61 1.73
CA GLU A 71 8.25 -3.00 3.03
C GLU A 71 8.31 -1.46 2.99
N ARG A 72 9.15 -0.87 2.12
CA ARG A 72 9.17 0.59 1.89
C ARG A 72 8.02 1.08 0.99
N ALA A 73 7.58 0.25 0.04
CA ALA A 73 6.59 0.64 -0.97
C ALA A 73 5.14 0.38 -0.53
N TYR A 74 4.89 -0.67 0.26
CA TYR A 74 3.54 -1.15 0.58
C TYR A 74 3.25 -1.07 2.07
N ILE A 75 2.06 -0.56 2.40
CA ILE A 75 1.59 -0.45 3.78
C ILE A 75 0.62 -1.62 4.03
N PRO A 76 0.84 -2.45 5.06
CA PRO A 76 -0.04 -3.58 5.33
C PRO A 76 -1.44 -3.11 5.72
N MET A 77 -2.45 -3.74 5.13
CA MET A 77 -3.85 -3.59 5.53
C MET A 77 -4.27 -4.81 6.37
N THR A 78 -4.89 -4.57 7.52
CA THR A 78 -5.37 -5.63 8.41
C THR A 78 -6.89 -5.65 8.50
N SER A 79 -7.45 -6.84 8.77
CA SER A 79 -8.88 -7.04 8.99
C SER A 79 -9.74 -6.56 7.82
N ILE A 80 -9.39 -7.04 6.62
CA ILE A 80 -10.13 -6.77 5.38
C ILE A 80 -10.84 -8.03 4.85
N GLU A 81 -10.64 -9.19 5.48
CA GLU A 81 -11.26 -10.44 5.05
C GLU A 81 -12.78 -10.33 5.07
N GLY A 82 -13.41 -10.79 3.98
CA GLY A 82 -14.87 -10.82 3.83
C GLY A 82 -15.53 -9.46 3.58
N LEU A 83 -14.77 -8.35 3.58
CA LEU A 83 -15.33 -7.04 3.29
C LEU A 83 -15.61 -6.86 1.78
N PRO A 84 -16.67 -6.12 1.40
CA PRO A 84 -16.91 -5.77 0.01
C PRO A 84 -15.85 -4.80 -0.53
N ASP A 85 -15.66 -4.78 -1.85
CA ASP A 85 -14.60 -3.99 -2.52
C ASP A 85 -14.60 -2.51 -2.13
N PHE A 86 -15.77 -1.88 -2.01
CA PHE A 86 -15.86 -0.47 -1.62
C PHE A 86 -15.34 -0.24 -0.18
N ALA A 87 -15.53 -1.22 0.71
CA ALA A 87 -15.04 -1.17 2.07
C ALA A 87 -13.52 -1.35 2.11
N ILE A 88 -12.99 -2.27 1.31
CA ILE A 88 -11.55 -2.46 1.16
C ILE A 88 -10.90 -1.17 0.66
N ARG A 89 -11.49 -0.52 -0.37
CA ARG A 89 -11.01 0.77 -0.89
C ARG A 89 -11.01 1.88 0.17
N LEU A 90 -12.05 1.95 1.00
CA LEU A 90 -12.13 2.90 2.11
C LEU A 90 -11.05 2.65 3.17
N ILE A 91 -10.76 1.37 3.47
CA ILE A 91 -9.67 1.02 4.39
C ILE A 91 -8.31 1.39 3.79
N ALA A 92 -8.09 1.14 2.49
CA ALA A 92 -6.87 1.55 1.79
C ALA A 92 -6.66 3.06 1.84
N GLU A 93 -7.70 3.84 1.52
CA GLU A 93 -7.72 5.31 1.63
C GLU A 93 -7.33 5.78 3.03
N LYS A 94 -7.92 5.18 4.07
CA LYS A 94 -7.59 5.46 5.48
C LYS A 94 -6.11 5.22 5.77
N VAL A 95 -5.58 4.07 5.35
CA VAL A 95 -4.20 3.66 5.61
C VAL A 95 -3.22 4.59 4.89
N GLU A 96 -3.47 4.91 3.62
CA GLU A 96 -2.65 5.86 2.85
C GLU A 96 -2.67 7.27 3.49
N LEU A 97 -3.86 7.75 3.88
CA LEU A 97 -4.01 9.08 4.48
C LEU A 97 -3.29 9.18 5.82
N ARG A 98 -3.39 8.14 6.67
CA ARG A 98 -2.65 8.06 7.94
C ARG A 98 -1.15 8.12 7.73
N GLU A 99 -0.63 7.37 6.75
CA GLU A 99 0.80 7.37 6.48
C GLU A 99 1.29 8.70 5.90
N ARG A 100 0.52 9.33 5.01
CA ARG A 100 0.82 10.69 4.52
C ARG A 100 0.82 11.71 5.66
N LEU A 101 -0.16 11.65 6.57
CA LEU A 101 -0.24 12.53 7.73
C LEU A 101 0.92 12.30 8.70
N ARG A 102 1.31 11.04 8.94
CA ARG A 102 2.48 10.70 9.76
C ARG A 102 3.77 11.29 9.18
N LYS A 103 3.97 11.15 7.86
CA LYS A 103 5.14 11.71 7.16
C LYS A 103 5.14 13.24 7.18
N LEU A 104 3.98 13.88 6.97
CA LEU A 104 3.84 15.33 7.06
C LEU A 104 4.20 15.81 8.45
N ARG A 105 3.58 15.25 9.50
CA ARG A 105 3.90 15.57 10.90
C ARG A 105 5.38 15.41 11.22
N ALA A 106 5.99 14.30 10.80
CA ALA A 106 7.42 14.10 10.98
C ALA A 106 8.27 15.18 10.28
N TYR A 107 7.84 15.65 9.10
CA TYR A 107 8.53 16.74 8.39
C TYR A 107 8.38 18.10 9.11
N LEU A 108 7.22 18.39 9.70
CA LEU A 108 6.98 19.62 10.46
C LEU A 108 7.93 19.77 11.67
N GLU A 109 8.45 18.66 12.20
CA GLU A 109 9.42 18.66 13.30
C GLU A 109 10.88 18.85 12.85
N THR A 110 11.13 19.03 11.56
CA THR A 110 12.51 19.10 11.03
C THR A 110 13.06 20.54 10.97
N PRO A 111 14.38 20.72 11.06
CA PRO A 111 15.02 22.00 10.76
C PRO A 111 14.72 22.51 9.34
N SER A 112 14.53 21.60 8.38
CA SER A 112 14.16 21.95 7.01
C SER A 112 12.82 22.66 6.93
N TYR A 113 11.83 22.23 7.72
CA TYR A 113 10.57 22.94 7.84
C TYR A 113 10.75 24.31 8.51
N ALA A 114 11.53 24.38 9.60
CA ALA A 114 11.78 25.64 10.30
C ALA A 114 12.45 26.70 9.40
N ALA A 115 13.26 26.26 8.43
CA ALA A 115 13.95 27.11 7.48
C ALA A 115 13.07 27.63 6.32
N LEU A 116 11.85 27.11 6.15
CA LEU A 116 10.90 27.61 5.15
C LEU A 116 10.43 29.03 5.51
N ASP A 117 9.99 29.78 4.50
CA ASP A 117 9.35 31.06 4.75
C ASP A 117 8.01 30.90 5.50
N PRO A 118 7.50 31.97 6.14
CA PRO A 118 6.29 31.87 6.95
C PRO A 118 5.04 31.43 6.20
N GLU A 119 4.91 31.73 4.91
CA GLU A 119 3.72 31.37 4.11
C GLU A 119 3.72 29.88 3.80
N ASP A 120 4.85 29.33 3.35
CA ASP A 120 5.02 27.89 3.13
C ASP A 120 4.77 27.08 4.40
N ARG A 121 5.25 27.57 5.56
CA ARG A 121 4.97 26.93 6.85
C ARG A 121 3.47 26.93 7.18
N ALA A 122 2.79 28.07 6.99
CA ALA A 122 1.36 28.17 7.24
C ALA A 122 0.55 27.23 6.32
N LEU A 123 0.94 27.10 5.05
CA LEU A 123 0.30 26.18 4.11
C LEU A 123 0.46 24.72 4.54
N LEU A 124 1.62 24.30 5.03
CA LEU A 124 1.84 22.94 5.53
C LEU A 124 1.02 22.64 6.80
N VAL A 125 0.86 23.60 7.70
CA VAL A 125 -0.03 23.47 8.88
C VAL A 125 -1.50 23.38 8.46
N ASN A 126 -1.91 24.19 7.49
CA ASN A 126 -3.26 24.10 6.92
C ASN A 126 -3.51 22.74 6.25
N GLN A 127 -2.52 22.23 5.52
CA GLN A 127 -2.55 20.90 4.93
C GLN A 127 -2.72 19.82 6.01
N GLU A 128 -1.95 19.88 7.10
CA GLU A 128 -2.08 18.94 8.22
C GLU A 128 -3.49 18.98 8.83
N THR A 129 -4.02 20.17 9.03
CA THR A 129 -5.37 20.39 9.57
C THR A 129 -6.43 19.76 8.67
N ALA A 130 -6.39 20.05 7.36
CA ALA A 130 -7.36 19.50 6.40
C ALA A 130 -7.27 17.97 6.30
N MET A 131 -6.05 17.42 6.26
CA MET A 131 -5.84 15.98 6.25
C MET A 131 -6.33 15.30 7.53
N THR A 132 -6.20 15.95 8.68
CA THR A 132 -6.71 15.45 9.97
C THR A 132 -8.25 15.38 9.97
N VAL A 133 -8.92 16.44 9.49
CA VAL A 133 -10.39 16.45 9.37
C VAL A 133 -10.87 15.38 8.39
N TYR A 134 -10.20 15.24 7.25
CA TYR A 134 -10.54 14.21 6.29
C TYR A 134 -10.35 12.80 6.87
N LEU A 135 -9.26 12.57 7.60
CA LEU A 135 -9.00 11.30 8.25
C LEU A 135 -10.10 10.92 9.25
N ASP A 136 -10.55 11.87 10.07
CA ASP A 136 -11.66 11.64 11.01
C ASP A 136 -12.95 11.18 10.30
N VAL A 137 -13.30 11.80 9.16
CA VAL A 137 -14.45 11.39 8.35
C VAL A 137 -14.28 9.96 7.82
N VAL A 138 -13.11 9.65 7.28
CA VAL A 138 -12.79 8.31 6.74
C VAL A 138 -12.81 7.25 7.84
N GLU A 139 -12.30 7.56 9.03
CA GLU A 139 -12.31 6.68 10.19
C GLU A 139 -13.74 6.37 10.66
N LYS A 140 -14.59 7.40 10.80
CA LYS A 140 -16.01 7.23 11.14
C LYS A 140 -16.73 6.36 10.11
N ARG A 141 -16.47 6.56 8.82
CA ARG A 141 -17.04 5.72 7.75
C ARG A 141 -16.55 4.27 7.85
N ALA A 142 -15.27 4.05 8.10
CA ALA A 142 -14.70 2.71 8.23
C ALA A 142 -15.30 1.93 9.41
N VAL A 143 -15.54 2.58 10.55
CA VAL A 143 -16.23 1.99 11.70
C VAL A 143 -17.66 1.59 11.33
N ARG A 144 -18.42 2.50 10.70
CA ARG A 144 -19.82 2.24 10.30
C ARG A 144 -19.94 1.08 9.31
N VAL A 145 -19.04 0.99 8.34
CA VAL A 145 -19.03 -0.09 7.34
C VAL A 145 -18.79 -1.45 8.01
N ARG A 146 -17.85 -1.52 8.95
CA ARG A 146 -17.57 -2.75 9.71
C ARG A 146 -18.76 -3.17 10.58
N ALA A 147 -19.35 -2.24 11.33
CA ALA A 147 -20.51 -2.51 12.18
C ALA A 147 -21.70 -3.06 11.37
N ASN A 148 -21.97 -2.46 10.21
CA ASN A 148 -23.04 -2.91 9.33
C ASN A 148 -22.74 -4.31 8.75
N HIS A 149 -21.50 -4.57 8.32
CA HIS A 149 -21.11 -5.87 7.77
C HIS A 149 -21.30 -7.00 8.79
N THR A 150 -20.85 -6.82 10.03
CA THR A 150 -21.04 -7.81 11.10
C THR A 150 -22.52 -8.09 11.40
N ALA A 151 -23.40 -7.12 11.21
CA ALA A 151 -24.84 -7.31 11.41
C ALA A 151 -25.49 -8.17 10.32
N TYR A 152 -24.98 -8.15 9.09
CA TYR A 152 -25.54 -8.92 7.96
C TYR A 152 -24.94 -10.32 7.78
N THR A 153 -23.80 -10.61 8.41
CA THR A 153 -23.15 -11.93 8.32
C THR A 153 -23.38 -12.84 9.53
N LYS A 154 -24.17 -12.39 10.53
CA LYS A 154 -24.62 -13.30 11.60
C LYS A 154 -25.64 -14.29 11.02
N PRO A 155 -25.50 -15.60 11.29
CA PRO A 155 -26.57 -16.55 10.96
C PRO A 155 -27.85 -16.11 11.66
N LEU A 156 -28.98 -16.17 10.95
CA LEU A 156 -30.28 -16.14 11.60
C LEU A 156 -30.34 -17.35 12.55
N ALA A 157 -30.51 -17.07 13.84
CA ALA A 157 -30.70 -18.09 14.87
C ALA A 157 -32.04 -18.81 14.69
#